data_AF-A0A835W3F0-F1
#
_entry.id   AF-A0A835W3F0-F1
#
_cell.length_a   1.000
_cell.length_b   1.000
_cell.length_c   1.000
_cell.angle_alpha   90.00
_cell.angle_beta   90.00
_cell.angle_gamma   90.00
#
_symmetry.space_group_name_H-M   'P 1'
#
loop_
_entity.id
_entity.type
_entity.pdbx_description
1 polymer ?
#
loop_
_entity_poly.entity_id
_entity_poly.type
_entity_poly.pdbx_seq_one_letter_code
_entity_poly.pdbx_strand_id
1 'polypeptide(L)'
;MGAVVAGQQSELHVGQSVTIPAGVIHTFWNAAGHAPGASSAQKLPPLVVNATLSPGSVATEAFFENLAGISNVYGGMDRINPLQMMMLFAHFKVTPCFIPRPVWAVLKAVEPPLARALGFRATYPEYRTRGRVPVM
;
A
#
# COMPACT_ATOMS: atom_id res chain seq x y z
N MET A 1 8.15 -8.33 11.76
CA MET A 1 7.97 -7.54 10.52
C MET A 1 9.34 -7.04 10.10
N GLY A 2 9.71 -7.18 8.84
CA GLY A 2 10.92 -6.52 8.32
C GLY A 2 10.55 -5.17 7.74
N ALA A 3 11.41 -4.16 7.90
CA ALA A 3 11.24 -2.85 7.30
C ALA A 3 12.58 -2.33 6.77
N VAL A 4 12.54 -1.58 5.69
CA VAL A 4 13.63 -0.70 5.27
C VAL A 4 13.09 0.72 5.28
N VAL A 5 13.73 1.61 6.03
CA VAL A 5 13.36 3.03 6.13
C VAL A 5 14.62 3.85 5.92
N ALA A 6 14.63 4.76 4.94
CA ALA A 6 15.82 5.54 4.58
C ALA A 6 17.07 4.68 4.31
N GLY A 7 16.87 3.47 3.75
CA GLY A 7 17.95 2.51 3.48
C GLY A 7 18.43 1.72 4.70
N GLN A 8 17.95 2.01 5.90
CA GLN A 8 18.24 1.21 7.09
C GLN A 8 17.25 0.06 7.21
N GLN A 9 17.76 -1.16 7.17
CA GLN A 9 16.97 -2.37 7.39
C GLN A 9 16.83 -2.63 8.89
N SER A 10 15.61 -2.90 9.33
CA SER A 10 15.29 -3.27 10.71
C SER A 10 14.29 -4.43 10.74
N GLU A 11 14.36 -5.20 11.81
CA GLU A 11 13.35 -6.19 12.16
C GLU A 11 12.59 -5.70 13.40
N LEU A 12 11.27 -5.68 13.29
CA LEU A 12 10.33 -5.23 14.31
C LEU A 12 9.56 -6.43 14.84
N HIS A 13 9.68 -6.67 16.14
CA HIS A 13 8.93 -7.68 16.87
C HIS A 13 7.55 -7.15 17.30
N VAL A 14 6.70 -8.07 17.77
CA VAL A 14 5.35 -7.73 18.25
C VAL A 14 5.42 -6.67 19.35
N GLY A 15 4.60 -5.62 19.22
CA GLY A 15 4.56 -4.49 20.17
C GLY A 15 5.57 -3.38 19.86
N GLN A 16 6.47 -3.56 18.90
CA GLN A 16 7.37 -2.49 18.44
C GLN A 16 6.70 -1.64 17.36
N SER A 17 7.09 -0.37 17.30
CA SER A 17 6.63 0.60 16.30
C SER A 17 7.80 1.27 15.60
N VAL A 18 7.55 1.76 14.38
CA VAL A 18 8.49 2.59 13.62
C VAL A 18 7.74 3.79 13.09
N THR A 19 8.33 4.97 13.24
CA THR A 19 7.82 6.21 12.66
C THR A 19 8.55 6.48 11.37
N ILE A 20 7.78 6.64 10.28
CA ILE A 20 8.32 6.92 8.95
C ILE A 20 8.11 8.40 8.64
N PRO A 21 9.17 9.21 8.52
CA PRO A 21 9.02 10.62 8.18
C PRO A 21 8.44 10.79 6.77
N ALA A 22 7.71 11.88 6.55
CA ALA A 22 7.15 12.20 5.25
C ALA A 22 8.24 12.30 4.18
N GLY A 23 7.98 11.72 3.00
CA GLY A 23 8.92 11.73 1.87
C GLY A 23 10.07 10.72 1.97
N VAL A 24 10.18 9.97 3.07
CA VAL A 24 11.20 8.94 3.21
C VAL A 24 10.78 7.68 2.46
N ILE A 25 11.68 7.16 1.62
CA ILE A 25 11.51 5.87 0.96
C ILE A 25 11.48 4.78 2.01
N HIS A 26 10.44 3.96 1.95
CA HIS A 26 10.27 2.85 2.87
C HIS A 26 9.61 1.64 2.20
N THR A 27 9.88 0.46 2.74
CA THR A 27 9.19 -0.79 2.42
C THR A 27 9.08 -1.63 3.69
N PHE A 28 8.08 -2.49 3.78
CA PHE A 28 7.92 -3.43 4.87
C PHE A 28 7.38 -4.77 4.35
N TRP A 29 7.70 -5.86 5.05
CA TRP A 29 7.30 -7.20 4.68
C TRP A 29 7.10 -8.10 5.90
N ASN A 30 6.42 -9.23 5.67
CA ASN A 30 6.31 -10.27 6.68
C ASN A 30 7.61 -11.07 6.78
N ALA A 31 8.46 -10.69 7.73
CA ALA A 31 9.75 -11.34 7.95
C ALA A 31 9.66 -12.76 8.55
N ALA A 32 8.47 -13.20 9.01
CA ALA A 32 8.30 -14.50 9.66
C ALA A 32 8.65 -15.72 8.78
N GLY A 33 8.87 -15.53 7.48
CA GLY A 33 9.25 -16.56 6.50
C GLY A 33 10.69 -16.54 6.00
N HIS A 34 11.53 -15.63 6.48
CA HIS A 34 12.90 -15.46 5.99
C HIS A 34 13.98 -15.94 6.98
N ALA A 35 13.60 -16.70 8.01
CA ALA A 35 14.57 -17.33 8.90
C ALA A 35 15.40 -18.39 8.14
N PRO A 36 16.71 -18.51 8.38
CA PRO A 36 17.53 -19.57 7.81
C PRO A 36 16.92 -20.95 8.13
N GLY A 37 16.50 -21.69 7.10
CA GLY A 37 15.85 -23.00 7.23
C GLY A 37 14.32 -23.00 7.09
N ALA A 38 13.68 -21.84 6.86
CA ALA A 38 12.26 -21.78 6.56
C ALA A 38 11.98 -22.34 5.15
N SER A 39 11.21 -23.43 5.09
CA SER A 39 10.71 -24.00 3.83
C SER A 39 9.67 -23.07 3.20
N SER A 40 9.72 -22.87 1.88
CA SER A 40 8.73 -22.10 1.11
C SER A 40 7.30 -22.66 1.21
N ALA A 41 7.13 -23.87 1.78
CA ALA A 41 5.83 -24.50 2.02
C ALA A 41 5.20 -24.16 3.38
N GLN A 42 5.92 -23.47 4.28
CA GLN A 42 5.40 -23.17 5.62
C GLN A 42 4.46 -21.97 5.56
N LYS A 43 3.19 -22.19 5.93
CA LYS A 43 2.17 -21.14 6.02
C LYS A 43 2.62 -20.10 7.05
N LEU A 44 3.04 -18.94 6.56
CA LEU A 44 3.52 -17.85 7.41
C LEU A 44 2.40 -17.35 8.32
N PRO A 45 2.68 -17.06 9.60
CA PRO A 45 1.70 -16.42 10.45
C PRO A 45 1.31 -15.06 9.85
N PRO A 46 0.04 -14.66 9.96
CA PRO A 46 -0.42 -13.40 9.42
C PRO A 46 0.32 -12.22 10.07
N LEU A 47 0.77 -11.28 9.26
CA LEU A 47 1.30 -10.01 9.75
C LEU A 47 0.14 -9.02 9.88
N VAL A 48 -0.09 -8.53 11.10
CA VAL A 48 -1.05 -7.45 11.36
C VAL A 48 -0.26 -6.18 11.65
N VAL A 49 -0.48 -5.14 10.84
CA VAL A 49 0.15 -3.82 10.99
C VAL A 49 -0.94 -2.79 11.30
N ASN A 50 -0.74 -2.01 12.35
CA ASN A 50 -1.56 -0.82 12.61
C ASN A 50 -0.80 0.41 12.11
N ALA A 51 -1.35 1.10 11.12
CA ALA A 51 -0.76 2.29 10.53
C ALA A 51 -1.53 3.52 10.99
N THR A 52 -0.84 4.44 11.69
CA THR A 52 -1.40 5.75 12.05
C THR A 52 -0.83 6.80 11.12
N LEU A 53 -1.71 7.61 10.54
CA LEU A 53 -1.38 8.64 9.56
C LEU A 53 -1.66 10.01 10.18
N SER A 54 -0.63 10.85 10.31
CA SER A 54 -0.74 12.18 10.93
C SER A 54 -1.23 13.25 9.92
N PRO A 55 -1.77 14.40 10.39
CA PRO A 55 -2.21 15.47 9.50
C PRO A 55 -1.11 15.90 8.51
N GLY A 56 -1.44 15.85 7.21
CA GLY A 56 -0.48 16.04 6.11
C GLY A 56 -0.11 14.76 5.35
N SER A 57 -0.43 13.58 5.90
CA SER A 57 -0.35 12.32 5.16
C SER A 57 -1.43 12.25 4.09
N VAL A 58 -1.04 11.90 2.87
CA VAL A 58 -1.94 11.83 1.72
C VAL A 58 -2.42 10.41 1.43
N ALA A 59 -1.63 9.42 1.85
CA ALA A 59 -2.14 8.07 2.03
C ALA A 59 -3.08 8.10 3.24
N THR A 60 -4.34 7.76 3.01
CA THR A 60 -5.39 7.61 4.02
C THR A 60 -5.76 6.14 4.15
N GLU A 61 -6.51 5.76 5.18
CA GLU A 61 -7.08 4.42 5.32
C GLU A 61 -7.78 3.95 4.02
N ALA A 62 -8.44 4.89 3.32
CA ALA A 62 -9.09 4.63 2.04
C ALA A 62 -8.12 4.10 0.96
N PHE A 63 -6.83 4.42 0.98
CA PHE A 63 -5.87 3.83 0.05
C PHE A 63 -5.78 2.31 0.24
N PHE A 64 -5.61 1.88 1.49
CA PHE A 64 -5.49 0.46 1.83
C PHE A 64 -6.80 -0.29 1.62
N GLU A 65 -7.94 0.34 1.92
CA GLU A 65 -9.26 -0.21 1.64
C GLU A 65 -9.48 -0.46 0.15
N ASN A 66 -9.17 0.53 -0.69
CA ASN A 66 -9.31 0.39 -2.14
C ASN A 66 -8.33 -0.65 -2.70
N LEU A 67 -7.08 -0.68 -2.22
CA LEU A 67 -6.11 -1.68 -2.63
C LEU A 67 -6.57 -3.10 -2.26
N ALA A 68 -7.07 -3.29 -1.04
CA ALA A 68 -7.59 -4.57 -0.57
C ALA A 68 -8.84 -5.00 -1.34
N GLY A 69 -9.78 -4.07 -1.58
CA GLY A 69 -11.00 -4.32 -2.35
C GLY A 69 -10.71 -4.75 -3.79
N ILE A 70 -9.84 -4.00 -4.49
CA ILE A 70 -9.43 -4.34 -5.85
C ILE A 70 -8.67 -5.67 -5.88
N SER A 71 -7.73 -5.89 -4.94
CA SER A 71 -7.00 -7.15 -4.84
C SER A 71 -7.92 -8.34 -4.60
N ASN A 72 -8.99 -8.18 -3.81
CA ASN A 72 -9.96 -9.23 -3.58
C ASN A 72 -10.76 -9.56 -4.85
N VAL A 73 -11.15 -8.54 -5.64
CA VAL A 73 -11.86 -8.74 -6.91
C VAL A 73 -11.02 -9.50 -7.93
N TYR A 74 -9.73 -9.20 -8.03
CA TYR A 74 -8.84 -9.85 -9.00
C TYR A 74 -8.17 -11.13 -8.46
N GLY A 75 -8.40 -11.48 -7.19
CA GLY A 75 -7.82 -12.67 -6.55
C GLY A 75 -6.32 -12.57 -6.26
N GLY A 76 -5.79 -11.35 -6.10
CA GLY A 76 -4.39 -11.07 -5.82
C GLY A 76 -3.92 -9.72 -6.37
N MET A 77 -2.90 -9.13 -5.74
CA MET A 77 -2.31 -7.86 -6.20
C MET A 77 -1.58 -8.02 -7.54
N ASP A 78 -1.00 -9.19 -7.79
CA ASP A 78 -0.31 -9.58 -9.02
C ASP A 78 -1.23 -9.65 -10.25
N ARG A 79 -2.54 -9.74 -10.01
CA ARG A 79 -3.58 -9.83 -11.05
C ARG A 79 -4.29 -8.51 -11.33
N ILE A 80 -3.97 -7.47 -10.55
CA ILE A 80 -4.54 -6.13 -10.78
C ILE A 80 -3.91 -5.54 -12.04
N ASN A 81 -4.73 -4.93 -12.90
CA ASN A 81 -4.24 -4.20 -14.06
C ASN A 81 -3.22 -3.13 -13.61
N PRO A 82 -1.98 -3.13 -14.13
CA PRO A 82 -0.95 -2.17 -13.72
C PRO A 82 -1.39 -0.72 -13.85
N LEU A 83 -2.19 -0.37 -14.88
CA LEU A 83 -2.71 0.98 -15.07
C LEU A 83 -3.61 1.38 -13.89
N GLN A 84 -4.56 0.51 -13.50
CA GLN A 84 -5.46 0.73 -12.37
C GLN A 84 -4.69 0.90 -11.05
N MET A 85 -3.62 0.11 -10.86
CA MET A 85 -2.74 0.24 -9.69
C MET A 85 -1.98 1.57 -9.69
N MET A 86 -1.51 2.04 -10.86
CA MET A 86 -0.86 3.35 -10.98
C MET A 86 -1.80 4.50 -10.66
N MET A 87 -3.06 4.44 -11.08
CA MET A 87 -4.04 5.47 -10.73
C MET A 87 -4.27 5.56 -9.23
N LEU A 88 -4.37 4.40 -8.58
CA LEU A 88 -4.56 4.31 -7.15
C LEU A 88 -3.39 4.99 -6.43
N PHE A 89 -2.16 4.70 -6.85
CA PHE A 89 -0.97 5.35 -6.31
C PHE A 89 -0.96 6.86 -6.55
N ALA A 90 -1.26 7.30 -7.78
CA ALA A 90 -1.28 8.72 -8.13
C ALA A 90 -2.33 9.50 -7.32
N HIS A 91 -3.54 8.94 -7.17
CA HIS A 91 -4.65 9.55 -6.45
C HIS A 91 -4.38 9.77 -4.97
N PHE A 92 -3.81 8.75 -4.30
CA PHE A 92 -3.43 8.83 -2.88
C PHE A 92 -2.03 9.40 -2.66
N LYS A 93 -1.41 9.96 -3.72
CA LYS A 93 -0.04 10.52 -3.75
C LYS A 93 1.02 9.57 -3.17
N VAL A 94 0.83 8.27 -3.36
CA VAL A 94 1.82 7.22 -3.09
C VAL A 94 2.78 7.16 -4.27
N THR A 95 4.09 7.24 -4.02
CA THR A 95 5.09 7.19 -5.10
C THR A 95 5.78 5.82 -5.10
N PRO A 96 5.57 4.98 -6.12
CA PRO A 96 6.27 3.71 -6.23
C PRO A 96 7.76 3.93 -6.49
N CYS A 97 8.63 3.19 -5.79
CA CYS A 97 10.08 3.33 -5.94
C CYS A 97 10.65 2.60 -7.17
N PHE A 98 9.89 1.69 -7.77
CA PHE A 98 10.31 0.92 -8.95
C PHE A 98 10.15 1.68 -10.28
N ILE A 99 9.51 2.85 -10.26
CA ILE A 99 9.32 3.68 -11.46
C ILE A 99 10.31 4.86 -11.43
N PRO A 100 11.09 5.08 -12.49
CA PRO A 100 11.96 6.25 -12.58
C PRO A 100 11.18 7.55 -12.40
N ARG A 101 11.72 8.50 -11.62
CA ARG A 101 11.04 9.77 -11.30
C ARG A 101 10.52 10.55 -12.52
N PRO A 102 11.25 10.65 -13.65
CA PRO A 102 10.73 11.33 -14.84
C PRO A 102 9.48 10.64 -15.40
N VAL A 103 9.50 9.31 -15.47
CA VAL A 103 8.36 8.50 -15.93
C VAL A 103 7.16 8.69 -15.00
N TRP A 104 7.39 8.69 -13.68
CA TRP A 104 6.33 8.94 -12.71
C TRP A 104 5.72 10.35 -12.84
N ALA A 105 6.53 11.36 -13.16
CA ALA A 105 6.02 12.72 -13.40
C ALA A 105 5.09 12.78 -14.61
N VAL A 106 5.46 12.12 -15.71
CA VAL A 106 4.62 12.01 -16.91
C VAL A 106 3.34 11.23 -16.60
N LEU A 107 3.45 10.08 -15.93
CA LEU A 107 2.29 9.28 -15.54
C LEU A 107 1.30 10.11 -14.71
N LYS A 108 1.76 10.84 -13.69
CA LYS A 108 0.88 11.71 -12.89
C LYS A 108 0.18 12.80 -13.70
N ALA A 109 0.81 13.30 -14.78
CA ALA A 109 0.23 14.36 -15.60
C ALA A 109 -0.80 13.81 -16.61
N VAL A 110 -0.56 12.61 -17.13
CA VAL A 110 -1.29 12.02 -18.25
C VAL A 110 -2.39 11.06 -17.78
N GLU A 111 -2.20 10.38 -16.65
CA GLU A 111 -3.08 9.33 -16.15
C GLU A 111 -4.47 9.85 -15.71
N PRO A 112 -4.60 10.92 -14.89
CA PRO A 112 -5.92 11.35 -14.41
C PRO A 112 -6.96 11.65 -15.50
N PRO A 113 -6.64 12.30 -16.63
CA PRO A 113 -7.61 12.52 -17.70
C PRO A 113 -7.92 11.25 -18.50
N LEU A 114 -6.92 10.46 -18.86
CA LEU A 114 -7.10 9.24 -19.66
C LEU A 114 -7.88 8.17 -18.92
N ALA A 115 -7.58 8.00 -17.64
CA ALA A 115 -8.19 6.94 -16.87
C ALA A 115 -9.65 7.26 -16.51
N ARG A 116 -9.98 8.54 -16.29
CA ARG A 116 -11.38 8.99 -16.20
C ARG A 116 -12.14 8.74 -17.51
N ALA A 117 -11.50 8.98 -18.65
CA ALA A 117 -12.12 8.72 -19.96
C ALA A 117 -12.40 7.23 -20.19
N LEU A 118 -11.57 6.34 -19.64
CA LEU A 118 -11.74 4.88 -19.70
C LEU A 118 -12.65 4.31 -18.60
N GLY A 119 -13.28 5.17 -17.79
CA GLY A 119 -14.22 4.77 -16.73
C GLY A 119 -13.57 4.25 -15.45
N PHE A 120 -12.24 4.30 -15.35
CA PHE A 120 -11.56 3.90 -14.13
C PHE A 120 -11.77 4.95 -13.02
N ARG A 121 -12.00 4.45 -11.81
CA ARG A 121 -12.12 5.27 -10.61
C ARG A 121 -10.94 5.00 -9.69
N ALA A 122 -10.45 6.06 -9.05
CA ALA A 122 -9.37 5.93 -8.08
C ALA A 122 -9.89 5.67 -6.65
N THR A 123 -11.16 5.97 -6.41
CA THR A 123 -11.89 5.62 -5.19
C THR A 123 -13.16 4.89 -5.57
N TYR A 124 -13.39 3.77 -4.93
CA TYR A 124 -14.58 2.94 -5.03
C TYR A 124 -15.31 3.03 -3.69
N PRO A 125 -16.39 3.83 -3.59
CA PRO A 125 -17.16 3.99 -2.35
C PRO A 125 -17.61 2.67 -1.72
N GLU A 126 -17.82 1.65 -2.54
CA GLU A 126 -18.20 0.29 -2.16
C GLU A 126 -17.13 -0.45 -1.34
N TYR A 127 -15.86 -0.04 -1.40
CA TYR A 127 -14.79 -0.63 -0.58
C TYR A 127 -14.56 0.10 0.74
N ARG A 128 -15.30 1.17 1.02
CA ARG A 128 -15.23 1.83 2.32
C ARG A 128 -15.79 0.91 3.38
N THR A 129 -15.00 0.64 4.42
CA THR A 129 -15.53 0.02 5.62
C THR A 129 -16.57 0.98 6.20
N ARG A 130 -17.82 0.53 6.36
CA ARG A 130 -18.79 1.28 7.17
C ARG A 130 -18.22 1.27 8.58
N GLY A 131 -17.62 2.39 8.99
CA GLY A 131 -16.99 2.52 10.30
C GLY A 131 -17.89 1.94 11.39
N ARG A 132 -17.32 1.13 12.28
CA ARG A 132 -17.99 0.65 13.48
C ARG A 132 -18.58 1.87 14.18
N VAL A 133 -19.91 1.94 14.27
CA VAL A 133 -20.57 2.86 15.20
C VAL A 133 -20.06 2.46 16.59
N PRO A 134 -19.45 3.37 17.37
CA PRO A 134 -19.11 3.06 18.74
C PRO A 134 -20.43 2.74 19.46
N VAL A 135 -20.57 1.50 19.91
CA VAL A 135 -21.63 1.14 20.85
C VAL A 135 -21.23 1.79 22.17
N MET A 136 -21.87 2.91 22.51
CA MET A 136 -21.87 3.46 23.87
C MET A 136 -22.74 2.59 24.77
#